data_AF-A0A099J2M5-F1
#
_entry.id   AF-A0A099J2M5-F1
#
_cell.length_a   1.000
_cell.length_b   1.000
_cell.length_c   1.000
_cell.angle_alpha   90.00
_cell.angle_beta   90.00
_cell.angle_gamma   90.00
#
_symmetry.space_group_name_H-M   'P 1'
#
loop_
_entity.id
_entity.type
_entity.pdbx_description
1 polymer ?
#
loop_
_entity_poly.entity_id
_entity_poly.type
_entity_poly.pdbx_seq_one_letter_code
_entity_poly.pdbx_strand_id
1 'polypeptide(L)'
;MLAVLAVALVVAGMLLRDPGSPGVLGLGLLGLGLIGLGAAVLVAAVMFPVIKEFEFGFPSGVKIMAAVHDREEDLRAAFAKQRGDLGLYTQLMCDDPAVAARLLEAAWEKTASLWRGPVTDDLRTFVLCEFVELLTAHSRWTPSDDPDGTRAAPNVSAPLASLPLAERVVVVLREFAGLPLAQIATLTERPLDDISKDLRSARRRVALITVSDDEL
;
A
#
# COMPACT_ATOMS: atom_id res chain seq x y z
N MET A 1 -9.98 8.04 -28.18
CA MET A 1 -11.33 8.64 -28.41
C MET A 1 -11.29 10.17 -28.51
N LEU A 2 -10.68 10.89 -27.54
CA LEU A 2 -10.62 12.36 -27.52
C LEU A 2 -9.92 13.01 -28.75
N ALA A 3 -8.83 12.42 -29.23
CA ALA A 3 -8.12 12.94 -30.42
C ALA A 3 -8.97 12.87 -31.70
N VAL A 4 -9.72 11.78 -31.88
CA VAL A 4 -10.64 11.60 -33.02
C VAL A 4 -11.79 12.60 -32.94
N LEU A 5 -12.32 12.85 -31.73
CA LEU A 5 -13.35 13.87 -31.50
C LEU A 5 -12.83 15.29 -31.80
N ALA A 6 -11.59 15.60 -31.41
CA ALA A 6 -10.96 16.89 -31.67
C ALA A 6 -10.74 17.14 -33.16
N VAL A 7 -10.24 16.14 -33.90
CA VAL A 7 -10.09 16.22 -35.36
C VAL A 7 -11.45 16.37 -36.04
N ALA A 8 -12.47 15.63 -35.61
CA ALA A 8 -13.83 15.76 -36.13
C ALA A 8 -14.42 17.16 -35.91
N LEU A 9 -14.19 17.77 -34.74
CA LEU A 9 -14.63 19.14 -34.43
C LEU A 9 -13.92 20.20 -35.27
N VAL A 10 -12.61 20.05 -35.50
CA VAL A 10 -11.84 20.95 -36.37
C VAL A 10 -12.31 20.85 -37.82
N VAL A 11 -12.50 19.63 -38.32
CA VAL A 11 -12.99 19.39 -39.70
C VAL A 11 -14.42 19.92 -39.88
N ALA A 12 -15.31 19.69 -38.92
CA ALA A 12 -16.67 20.24 -38.93
C ALA A 12 -16.67 21.78 -38.90
N GLY A 13 -15.80 22.40 -38.09
CA GLY A 13 -15.63 23.85 -38.04
C GLY A 13 -15.08 24.46 -39.34
N MET A 14 -14.19 23.75 -40.03
CA MET A 14 -13.69 24.17 -41.35
C MET A 14 -14.74 24.01 -42.46
N LEU A 15 -15.55 22.95 -42.41
CA LEU A 15 -16.66 22.73 -43.36
C LEU A 15 -17.80 23.75 -43.20
N LEU A 16 -18.03 24.25 -41.98
CA LEU A 16 -18.99 25.32 -41.70
C LEU A 16 -18.48 26.71 -42.08
N ARG A 17 -17.18 26.84 -42.39
CA ARG A 17 -16.56 28.10 -42.84
C ARG A 17 -16.61 28.17 -44.36
N ASP A 18 -17.80 28.35 -44.92
CA ASP A 18 -17.97 28.57 -46.35
C ASP A 18 -17.58 30.02 -46.71
N PRO A 19 -16.52 30.27 -47.51
CA PRO A 19 -15.99 31.61 -47.77
C PRO A 19 -16.86 32.44 -48.74
N GLY A 20 -17.98 31.91 -49.24
CA GLY A 20 -18.81 32.55 -50.27
C GLY A 20 -20.18 33.09 -49.85
N SER A 21 -20.65 32.89 -48.61
CA SER A 21 -22.00 33.32 -48.21
C SER A 21 -21.99 34.69 -47.49
N PRO A 22 -22.78 35.68 -47.92
CA PRO A 22 -22.89 36.99 -47.25
C PRO A 22 -23.84 36.98 -46.05
N GLY A 23 -23.90 35.87 -45.30
CA GLY A 23 -24.80 35.66 -44.15
C GLY A 23 -24.08 35.59 -42.79
N VAL A 24 -22.92 36.24 -42.65
CA VAL A 24 -21.94 35.94 -41.61
C VAL A 24 -21.88 37.03 -40.53
N LEU A 25 -22.77 36.94 -39.55
CA LEU A 25 -22.47 37.44 -38.20
C LEU A 25 -22.80 36.39 -37.12
N GLY A 26 -23.79 35.52 -37.32
CA GLY A 26 -24.11 34.45 -36.36
C GLY A 26 -23.31 33.15 -36.54
N LEU A 27 -23.16 32.66 -37.77
CA LEU A 27 -22.57 31.34 -38.04
C LEU A 27 -21.03 31.31 -37.99
N GLY A 28 -20.38 32.44 -38.32
CA GLY A 28 -18.92 32.55 -38.29
C GLY A 28 -18.35 32.45 -36.88
N LEU A 29 -19.07 32.98 -35.88
CA LEU A 29 -18.69 32.89 -34.46
C LEU A 29 -18.77 31.45 -33.93
N LEU A 30 -19.74 30.66 -34.37
CA LEU A 30 -19.86 29.24 -34.04
C LEU A 30 -18.72 28.42 -34.66
N GLY A 31 -18.38 28.67 -35.93
CA GLY A 31 -17.24 28.03 -36.59
C GLY A 31 -15.91 28.38 -35.93
N LEU A 32 -15.70 29.64 -35.58
CA LEU A 32 -14.48 30.09 -34.89
C LEU A 32 -14.39 29.55 -33.46
N GLY A 33 -15.53 29.45 -32.77
CA GLY A 33 -15.63 28.82 -31.44
C GLY A 33 -15.30 27.34 -31.47
N LEU A 34 -15.77 26.59 -32.47
CA LEU A 34 -15.46 25.16 -32.64
C LEU A 34 -14.00 24.92 -33.00
N ILE A 35 -13.41 25.76 -33.86
CA ILE A 35 -11.99 25.68 -34.19
C ILE A 35 -11.13 26.03 -32.96
N GLY A 36 -11.51 27.07 -32.21
CA GLY A 36 -10.83 27.45 -30.97
C GLY A 36 -10.90 26.35 -29.91
N LEU A 37 -12.07 25.73 -29.71
CA LEU A 37 -12.24 24.63 -28.77
C LEU A 37 -11.49 23.37 -29.21
N GLY A 38 -11.55 23.03 -30.50
CA GLY A 38 -10.79 21.90 -31.07
C GLY A 38 -9.28 22.09 -30.93
N ALA A 39 -8.78 23.30 -31.20
CA ALA A 39 -7.37 23.65 -31.01
C ALA A 39 -6.95 23.64 -29.53
N ALA A 40 -7.79 24.15 -28.63
CA ALA A 40 -7.54 24.12 -27.19
C ALA A 40 -7.49 22.68 -26.65
N VAL A 41 -8.37 21.78 -27.12
CA VAL A 41 -8.34 20.35 -26.78
C VAL A 41 -7.08 19.68 -27.34
N LEU A 42 -6.64 20.04 -28.55
CA LEU A 42 -5.41 19.54 -29.15
C LEU A 42 -4.16 19.99 -28.36
N VAL A 43 -4.10 21.27 -27.98
CA VAL A 43 -3.00 21.82 -27.17
C VAL A 43 -3.03 21.22 -25.76
N ALA A 44 -4.20 21.06 -25.13
CA ALA A 44 -4.32 20.38 -23.85
C ALA A 44 -3.87 18.91 -23.94
N ALA A 45 -4.16 18.20 -25.04
CA ALA A 45 -3.68 16.83 -25.27
C ALA A 45 -2.16 16.71 -25.51
N VAL A 46 -1.51 17.81 -25.93
CA VAL A 46 -0.04 17.87 -26.12
C VAL A 46 0.67 18.37 -24.85
N MET A 47 0.05 19.29 -24.11
CA MET A 47 0.63 19.94 -22.92
C MET A 47 0.31 19.24 -21.60
N PHE A 48 -0.79 18.48 -21.51
CA PHE A 48 -0.96 17.49 -20.45
C PHE A 48 -0.43 16.15 -20.94
N PRO A 49 0.75 15.69 -20.49
CA PRO A 49 1.11 14.29 -20.57
C PRO A 49 0.24 13.56 -19.54
N VAL A 50 -1.07 13.44 -19.83
CA VAL A 50 -1.89 12.38 -19.23
C VAL A 50 -1.21 11.10 -19.67
N ILE A 51 -0.60 10.42 -18.71
CA ILE A 51 -0.14 9.03 -18.70
C ILE A 51 -0.64 8.29 -19.95
N LYS A 52 0.14 8.37 -21.04
CA LYS A 52 -0.05 7.57 -22.25
C LYS A 52 0.66 6.25 -22.02
N GLU A 53 0.18 5.46 -21.07
CA GLU A 53 0.36 4.02 -21.15
C GLU A 53 -0.86 3.51 -21.90
N PHE A 54 -0.83 3.47 -23.23
CA PHE A 54 -1.58 2.54 -24.10
C PHE A 54 -1.23 2.83 -25.56
N GLU A 55 0.00 2.47 -25.93
CA GLU A 55 0.36 2.09 -27.30
C GLU A 55 1.73 1.38 -27.24
N PHE A 56 1.71 0.09 -26.90
CA PHE A 56 2.73 -0.82 -27.42
C PHE A 56 2.03 -1.69 -28.47
N GLY A 57 2.04 -1.22 -29.71
CA GLY A 57 1.81 -2.08 -30.85
C GLY A 57 3.00 -3.03 -30.98
N PHE A 58 2.80 -4.30 -30.64
CA PHE A 58 3.47 -5.47 -31.24
C PHE A 58 2.59 -6.70 -31.00
N PRO A 59 2.61 -7.72 -31.88
CA PRO A 59 1.78 -8.93 -31.76
C PRO A 59 2.39 -9.87 -30.71
N SER A 60 2.41 -9.44 -29.45
CA SER A 60 3.17 -10.10 -28.38
C SER A 60 2.38 -10.23 -27.07
N GLY A 61 1.13 -10.68 -27.16
CA GLY A 61 0.35 -11.07 -25.96
C GLY A 61 1.09 -12.11 -25.09
N VAL A 62 1.97 -12.92 -25.69
CA VAL A 62 2.81 -13.88 -25.00
C VAL A 62 3.87 -13.21 -24.11
N LYS A 63 4.49 -12.09 -24.53
CA LYS A 63 5.59 -11.46 -23.79
C LYS A 63 5.11 -10.70 -22.55
N ILE A 64 3.93 -10.09 -22.62
CA ILE A 64 3.34 -9.38 -21.47
C ILE A 64 2.87 -10.39 -20.43
N MET A 65 2.23 -11.49 -20.85
CA MET A 65 1.86 -12.55 -19.91
C MET A 65 3.08 -13.23 -19.28
N ALA A 66 4.16 -13.44 -20.05
CA ALA A 66 5.41 -13.97 -19.50
C ALA A 66 6.03 -13.02 -18.45
N ALA A 67 6.18 -11.73 -18.74
CA ALA A 67 6.77 -10.77 -17.79
C ALA A 67 5.93 -10.56 -16.51
N VAL A 68 4.59 -10.65 -16.61
CA VAL A 68 3.70 -10.60 -15.44
C VAL A 68 3.79 -11.90 -14.63
N HIS A 69 3.84 -13.04 -15.31
CA HIS A 69 3.99 -14.35 -14.66
C HIS A 69 5.33 -14.47 -13.93
N ASP A 70 6.44 -14.08 -14.58
CA ASP A 70 7.78 -14.06 -13.99
C ASP A 70 7.80 -13.19 -12.72
N ARG A 71 7.12 -12.03 -12.73
CA ARG A 71 7.02 -11.15 -11.55
C ARG A 71 6.25 -11.78 -10.40
N GLU A 72 5.15 -12.47 -10.69
CA GLU A 72 4.34 -13.14 -9.67
C GLU A 72 5.12 -14.30 -9.04
N GLU A 73 5.87 -15.05 -9.85
CA GLU A 73 6.77 -16.10 -9.38
C GLU A 73 7.91 -15.54 -8.52
N ASP A 74 8.53 -14.43 -8.92
CA ASP A 74 9.58 -13.75 -8.15
C ASP A 74 9.07 -13.29 -6.78
N LEU A 75 7.88 -12.68 -6.72
CA LEU A 75 7.24 -12.27 -5.47
C LEU A 75 6.93 -13.47 -4.58
N ARG A 76 6.37 -14.54 -5.15
CA ARG A 76 6.05 -15.77 -4.42
C ARG A 76 7.32 -16.41 -3.84
N ALA A 77 8.40 -16.47 -4.63
CA ALA A 77 9.68 -17.00 -4.17
C ALA A 77 10.28 -16.15 -3.04
N ALA A 78 10.19 -14.82 -3.14
CA ALA A 78 10.63 -13.91 -2.09
C ALA A 78 9.82 -14.07 -0.80
N PHE A 79 8.49 -14.17 -0.90
CA PHE A 79 7.64 -14.43 0.26
C PHE A 79 7.96 -15.78 0.91
N ALA A 80 8.19 -16.83 0.12
CA ALA A 80 8.55 -18.14 0.65
C ALA A 80 9.86 -18.08 1.46
N LYS A 81 10.85 -17.34 0.99
CA LYS A 81 12.14 -17.14 1.69
C LYS A 81 11.96 -16.37 3.00
N GLN A 82 11.02 -15.44 3.07
CA GLN A 82 10.79 -14.57 4.25
C GLN A 82 9.77 -15.16 5.25
N ARG A 83 9.11 -16.25 4.90
CA ARG A 83 7.99 -16.84 5.67
C ARG A 83 8.35 -17.20 7.11
N GLY A 84 9.56 -17.73 7.33
CA GLY A 84 10.03 -18.09 8.68
C GLY A 84 10.13 -16.87 9.60
N ASP A 85 10.90 -15.86 9.18
CA ASP A 85 11.13 -14.65 9.96
C ASP A 85 9.84 -13.85 10.18
N LEU A 86 9.05 -13.63 9.13
CA LEU A 86 7.78 -12.92 9.23
C LEU A 86 6.77 -13.68 10.09
N GLY A 87 6.73 -15.01 9.99
CA GLY A 87 5.90 -15.85 10.86
C GLY A 87 6.23 -15.65 12.34
N LEU A 88 7.52 -15.64 12.68
CA LEU A 88 7.95 -15.37 14.05
C LEU A 88 7.54 -13.97 14.52
N TYR A 89 7.83 -12.92 13.73
CA TYR A 89 7.53 -11.54 14.13
C TYR A 89 6.04 -11.32 14.36
N THR A 90 5.20 -11.84 13.46
CA THR A 90 3.74 -11.68 13.57
C THR A 90 3.15 -12.45 14.74
N GLN A 91 3.66 -13.65 15.05
CA GLN A 91 3.29 -14.39 16.25
C GLN A 91 3.67 -13.66 17.54
N LEU A 92 4.81 -12.96 17.56
CA LEU A 92 5.20 -12.15 18.71
C LEU A 92 4.34 -10.90 18.91
N MET A 93 3.66 -10.42 17.85
CA MET A 93 2.75 -9.27 17.93
C MET A 93 1.33 -9.65 18.33
N CYS A 94 0.87 -10.86 17.98
CA CYS A 94 -0.49 -11.33 18.22
C CYS A 94 -0.58 -12.22 19.46
N ASP A 95 -1.72 -12.18 20.16
CA ASP A 95 -1.98 -13.12 21.28
C ASP A 95 -2.38 -14.51 20.78
N ASP A 96 -2.96 -14.60 19.59
CA ASP A 96 -3.44 -15.84 18.97
C ASP A 96 -2.64 -16.15 17.69
N PRO A 97 -1.93 -17.29 17.63
CA PRO A 97 -1.12 -17.66 16.47
C PRO A 97 -1.96 -17.93 15.21
N ALA A 98 -3.22 -18.35 15.36
CA ALA A 98 -4.12 -18.52 14.22
C ALA A 98 -4.50 -17.17 13.63
N VAL A 99 -4.74 -16.16 14.47
CA VAL A 99 -4.97 -14.77 14.01
C VAL A 99 -3.71 -14.24 13.31
N ALA A 100 -2.53 -14.43 13.89
CA ALA A 100 -1.26 -14.03 13.30
C ALA A 100 -1.08 -14.59 11.88
N ALA A 101 -1.29 -15.90 11.71
CA ALA A 101 -1.16 -16.57 10.42
C ALA A 101 -2.13 -16.01 9.38
N ARG A 102 -3.43 -15.82 9.73
CA ARG A 102 -4.42 -15.26 8.80
C ARG A 102 -4.09 -13.83 8.39
N LEU A 103 -3.68 -12.99 9.34
CA LEU A 103 -3.33 -11.59 9.04
C LEU A 103 -2.05 -11.50 8.20
N LEU A 104 -1.08 -12.39 8.42
CA LEU A 104 0.13 -12.45 7.61
C LEU A 104 -0.16 -12.89 6.17
N GLU A 105 -1.02 -13.90 5.97
CA GLU A 105 -1.46 -14.28 4.61
C GLU A 105 -2.17 -13.11 3.91
N ALA A 106 -3.09 -12.44 4.59
CA ALA A 106 -3.76 -11.24 4.06
C ALA A 106 -2.77 -10.10 3.73
N ALA A 107 -1.72 -9.94 4.54
CA ALA A 107 -0.66 -8.96 4.27
C ALA A 107 0.15 -9.32 3.02
N TRP A 108 0.45 -10.61 2.78
CA TRP A 108 1.11 -11.05 1.55
C TRP A 108 0.22 -10.83 0.32
N GLU A 109 -1.07 -11.16 0.40
CA GLU A 109 -2.01 -10.92 -0.69
C GLU A 109 -2.12 -9.43 -1.03
N LYS A 110 -2.29 -8.58 -0.01
CA LYS A 110 -2.35 -7.12 -0.18
C LYS A 110 -1.03 -6.60 -0.75
N THR A 111 0.12 -7.06 -0.25
CA THR A 111 1.44 -6.70 -0.78
C THR A 111 1.61 -7.12 -2.25
N ALA A 112 1.24 -8.35 -2.62
CA ALA A 112 1.31 -8.82 -4.01
C ALA A 112 0.50 -7.91 -4.95
N SER A 113 -0.65 -7.42 -4.48
CA SER A 113 -1.51 -6.54 -5.26
C SER A 113 -0.98 -5.10 -5.36
N LEU A 114 -0.33 -4.57 -4.32
CA LEU A 114 0.06 -3.15 -4.22
C LEU A 114 1.52 -2.89 -4.56
N TRP A 115 2.42 -3.85 -4.38
CA TRP A 115 3.87 -3.63 -4.55
C TRP A 115 4.23 -3.37 -6.01
N ARG A 116 4.83 -2.19 -6.26
CA ARG A 116 5.32 -1.79 -7.59
C ARG A 116 6.85 -1.75 -7.67
N GLY A 117 7.56 -1.81 -6.54
CA GLY A 117 9.02 -1.78 -6.47
C GLY A 117 9.73 -3.07 -6.92
N PRO A 118 11.07 -3.07 -6.88
CA PRO A 118 11.87 -4.27 -7.14
C PRO A 118 11.76 -5.28 -5.99
N VAL A 119 11.96 -6.57 -6.28
CA VAL A 119 11.97 -7.63 -5.26
C VAL A 119 13.30 -7.59 -4.50
N THR A 120 13.32 -6.81 -3.43
CA THR A 120 14.49 -6.58 -2.55
C THR A 120 14.09 -6.77 -1.09
N ASP A 121 15.03 -6.60 -0.15
CA ASP A 121 14.75 -6.70 1.28
C ASP A 121 13.71 -5.66 1.77
N ASP A 122 13.49 -4.58 1.03
CA ASP A 122 12.45 -3.59 1.30
C ASP A 122 11.03 -4.18 1.22
N LEU A 123 10.85 -5.25 0.44
CA LEU A 123 9.58 -5.97 0.34
C LEU A 123 9.14 -6.51 1.71
N ARG A 124 10.09 -6.96 2.53
CA ARG A 124 9.81 -7.46 3.89
C ARG A 124 9.22 -6.36 4.76
N THR A 125 9.81 -5.16 4.69
CA THR A 125 9.35 -3.99 5.44
C THR A 125 7.94 -3.60 4.99
N PHE A 126 7.67 -3.66 3.69
CA PHE A 126 6.35 -3.40 3.15
C PHE A 126 5.31 -4.41 3.66
N VAL A 127 5.61 -5.72 3.65
CA VAL A 127 4.72 -6.74 4.22
C VAL A 127 4.45 -6.47 5.71
N LEU A 128 5.47 -6.08 6.49
CA LEU A 128 5.29 -5.74 7.90
C LEU A 128 4.41 -4.50 8.09
N CYS A 129 4.49 -3.51 7.19
CA CYS A 129 3.61 -2.35 7.19
C CYS A 129 2.15 -2.78 7.01
N GLU A 130 1.89 -3.55 5.96
CA GLU A 130 0.56 -4.08 5.65
C GLU A 130 0.00 -4.94 6.79
N PHE A 131 0.84 -5.77 7.40
CA PHE A 131 0.47 -6.56 8.56
C PHE A 131 0.08 -5.70 9.77
N VAL A 132 0.88 -4.68 10.11
CA VAL A 132 0.61 -3.80 11.26
C VAL A 132 -0.67 -2.99 11.05
N GLU A 133 -0.95 -2.54 9.83
CA GLU A 133 -2.23 -1.91 9.49
C GLU A 133 -3.41 -2.86 9.75
N LEU A 134 -3.33 -4.09 9.23
CA LEU A 134 -4.37 -5.11 9.39
C LEU A 134 -4.56 -5.49 10.86
N LEU A 135 -3.47 -5.63 11.62
CA LEU A 135 -3.50 -5.93 13.05
C LEU A 135 -4.14 -4.79 13.85
N THR A 136 -3.77 -3.54 13.55
CA THR A 136 -4.34 -2.35 14.19
C THR A 136 -5.83 -2.21 13.88
N ALA A 137 -6.24 -2.51 12.65
CA ALA A 137 -7.65 -2.57 12.29
C ALA A 137 -8.35 -3.70 13.04
N HIS A 138 -7.80 -4.91 13.05
CA HIS A 138 -8.35 -6.06 13.76
C HIS A 138 -8.57 -5.76 15.25
N SER A 139 -7.59 -5.17 15.94
CA SER A 139 -7.70 -4.85 17.37
C SER A 139 -8.75 -3.79 17.69
N ARG A 140 -9.08 -2.89 16.74
CA ARG A 140 -10.15 -1.89 16.93
C ARG A 140 -11.54 -2.51 16.87
N TRP A 141 -11.71 -3.53 16.02
CA TRP A 141 -13.01 -4.17 15.77
C TRP A 141 -13.23 -5.46 16.55
N THR A 142 -12.16 -6.01 17.13
CA THR A 142 -12.20 -7.17 17.98
C THR A 142 -11.47 -6.79 19.28
N PRO A 143 -12.15 -6.08 20.20
CA PRO A 143 -11.63 -5.93 21.55
C PRO A 143 -11.26 -7.31 22.05
N SER A 144 -10.09 -7.46 22.65
CA SER A 144 -9.72 -8.69 23.37
C SER A 144 -10.60 -8.78 24.62
N ASP A 145 -11.88 -9.08 24.42
CA ASP A 145 -12.81 -9.50 25.45
C ASP A 145 -12.53 -10.96 25.73
N ASP A 146 -11.60 -11.23 26.64
CA ASP A 146 -11.64 -12.48 27.40
C ASP A 146 -11.86 -12.18 28.88
N PRO A 147 -13.12 -11.95 29.31
CA PRO A 147 -13.48 -11.88 30.71
C PRO A 147 -13.45 -13.26 31.41
N ASP A 148 -13.38 -14.38 30.68
CA ASP A 148 -13.54 -15.74 31.21
C ASP A 148 -12.24 -16.57 31.21
N GLY A 149 -11.10 -15.99 30.84
CA GLY A 149 -9.78 -16.64 30.94
C GLY A 149 -9.70 -17.99 30.22
N THR A 150 -10.53 -18.21 29.20
CA THR A 150 -10.66 -19.50 28.52
C THR A 150 -9.90 -19.56 27.20
N ARG A 151 -9.28 -18.44 26.75
CA ARG A 151 -8.21 -18.57 25.76
C ARG A 151 -7.13 -19.45 26.35
N ALA A 152 -6.78 -20.51 25.61
CA ALA A 152 -5.55 -21.25 25.81
C ALA A 152 -4.48 -20.23 26.17
N ALA A 153 -3.92 -20.33 27.37
CA ALA A 153 -2.93 -19.39 27.89
C ALA A 153 -2.03 -18.99 26.74
N PRO A 154 -1.84 -17.69 26.46
CA PRO A 154 -0.99 -17.28 25.35
C PRO A 154 0.27 -18.15 25.46
N ASN A 155 0.58 -18.92 24.42
CA ASN A 155 1.77 -19.80 24.40
C ASN A 155 3.08 -19.00 24.58
N VAL A 156 2.94 -17.70 24.79
CA VAL A 156 3.90 -16.74 25.21
C VAL A 156 3.55 -16.34 26.66
N SER A 157 3.94 -17.14 27.65
CA SER A 157 4.14 -16.71 29.04
C SER A 157 5.26 -15.66 29.16
N ALA A 158 5.51 -14.89 28.09
CA ALA A 158 6.65 -14.01 27.95
C ALA A 158 6.24 -12.56 28.25
N PRO A 159 7.16 -11.75 28.76
CA PRO A 159 6.95 -10.34 29.07
C PRO A 159 6.36 -9.46 27.93
N LEU A 160 6.38 -9.94 26.68
CA LEU A 160 5.78 -9.27 25.53
C LEU A 160 4.24 -9.35 25.51
N ALA A 161 3.65 -10.46 25.98
CA ALA A 161 2.20 -10.64 25.99
C ALA A 161 1.51 -9.68 26.95
N SER A 162 2.18 -9.27 28.04
CA SER A 162 1.67 -8.26 28.97
C SER A 162 1.72 -6.82 28.45
N LEU A 163 2.38 -6.58 27.30
CA LEU A 163 2.49 -5.23 26.75
C LEU A 163 1.21 -4.84 26.00
N PRO A 164 0.78 -3.57 26.08
CA PRO A 164 -0.19 -3.01 25.15
C PRO A 164 0.26 -3.19 23.71
N LEU A 165 -0.68 -3.43 22.79
CA LEU A 165 -0.39 -3.72 21.38
C LEU A 165 0.60 -2.73 20.75
N ALA A 166 0.40 -1.42 20.96
CA ALA A 166 1.27 -0.38 20.41
C ALA A 166 2.73 -0.54 20.86
N GLU A 167 2.95 -0.87 22.13
CA GLU A 167 4.29 -1.11 22.69
C GLU A 167 4.89 -2.41 22.20
N ARG A 168 4.07 -3.46 22.13
CA ARG A 168 4.48 -4.77 21.64
C ARG A 168 4.95 -4.70 20.18
N VAL A 169 4.18 -4.03 19.32
CA VAL A 169 4.54 -3.81 17.91
C VAL A 169 5.87 -3.07 17.80
N VAL A 170 6.08 -1.99 18.57
CA VAL A 170 7.33 -1.22 18.55
C VAL A 170 8.51 -2.08 18.99
N VAL A 171 8.37 -2.87 20.05
CA VAL A 171 9.45 -3.77 20.52
C VAL A 171 9.78 -4.82 19.47
N VAL A 172 8.77 -5.48 18.88
CA VAL A 172 9.01 -6.52 17.87
C VAL A 172 9.68 -5.93 16.63
N LEU A 173 9.19 -4.80 16.12
CA LEU A 173 9.79 -4.15 14.96
C LEU A 173 11.23 -3.67 15.23
N ARG A 174 11.52 -3.21 16.46
CA ARG A 174 12.84 -2.71 16.82
C ARG A 174 13.85 -3.81 17.09
N GLU A 175 13.51 -4.72 18.01
CA GLU A 175 14.44 -5.68 18.60
C GLU A 175 14.51 -6.98 17.79
N PHE A 176 13.44 -7.37 17.10
CA PHE A 176 13.40 -8.60 16.31
C PHE A 176 13.56 -8.33 14.82
N ALA A 177 12.84 -7.34 14.26
CA ALA A 177 12.96 -6.99 12.85
C ALA A 177 14.12 -6.01 12.54
N GLY A 178 14.79 -5.49 13.58
CA GLY A 178 15.97 -4.63 13.45
C GLY A 178 15.71 -3.25 12.85
N LEU A 179 14.45 -2.79 12.81
CA LEU A 179 14.11 -1.53 12.15
C LEU A 179 14.58 -0.31 12.96
N PRO A 180 15.09 0.75 12.30
CA PRO A 180 15.32 2.05 12.93
C PRO A 180 14.01 2.69 13.43
N LEU A 181 14.08 3.44 14.53
CA LEU A 181 12.90 4.11 15.10
C LEU A 181 12.21 5.05 14.10
N ALA A 182 12.98 5.74 13.26
CA ALA A 182 12.44 6.59 12.20
C ALA A 182 11.61 5.80 11.19
N GLN A 183 12.05 4.59 10.82
CA GLN A 183 11.33 3.72 9.90
C GLN A 183 10.06 3.15 10.55
N ILE A 184 10.11 2.81 11.83
CA ILE A 184 8.94 2.39 12.61
C ILE A 184 7.90 3.52 12.68
N ALA A 185 8.33 4.76 12.92
CA ALA A 185 7.47 5.94 12.93
C ALA A 185 6.75 6.12 11.59
N THR A 186 7.47 5.99 10.47
CA THR A 186 6.87 6.01 9.13
C THR A 186 5.90 4.86 8.91
N LEU A 187 6.29 3.63 9.26
CA LEU A 187 5.49 2.42 9.06
C LEU A 187 4.18 2.43 9.85
N THR A 188 4.23 2.94 11.08
CA THR A 188 3.06 2.97 11.97
C THR A 188 2.24 4.26 11.85
N GLU A 189 2.65 5.19 10.98
CA GLU A 189 2.08 6.55 10.86
C GLU A 189 2.00 7.31 12.19
N ARG A 190 3.02 7.13 13.05
CA ARG A 190 3.07 7.73 14.40
C ARG A 190 4.28 8.63 14.58
N PRO A 191 4.17 9.69 15.41
CA PRO A 191 5.32 10.54 15.75
C PRO A 191 6.48 9.73 16.35
N LEU A 192 7.72 10.10 15.99
CA LEU A 192 8.94 9.47 16.52
C LEU A 192 9.02 9.53 18.06
N ASP A 193 8.51 10.60 18.66
CA ASP A 193 8.46 10.77 20.11
C ASP A 193 7.57 9.72 20.79
N ASP A 194 6.44 9.38 20.16
CA ASP A 194 5.52 8.36 20.65
C ASP A 194 6.16 6.97 20.56
N ILE A 195 6.81 6.65 19.44
CA ILE A 195 7.56 5.40 19.28
C ILE A 195 8.66 5.27 20.35
N SER A 196 9.39 6.35 20.60
CA SER A 196 10.46 6.40 21.61
C SER A 196 9.93 6.30 23.04
N LYS A 197 8.73 6.83 23.29
CA LYS A 197 8.04 6.70 24.58
C LYS A 197 7.56 5.27 24.81
N ASP A 198 6.93 4.66 23.82
CA ASP A 198 6.44 3.28 23.86
C ASP A 198 7.57 2.30 24.11
N LEU A 199 8.70 2.42 23.39
CA LEU A 199 9.85 1.53 23.60
C LEU A 199 10.43 1.65 25.01
N ARG A 200 10.55 2.87 25.55
CA ARG A 200 11.04 3.10 26.93
C ARG A 200 10.05 2.59 27.97
N SER A 201 8.76 2.68 27.69
CA SER A 201 7.68 2.19 28.56
C SER A 201 7.68 0.67 28.59
N ALA A 202 7.73 0.03 27.41
CA ALA A 202 7.80 -1.41 27.24
C ALA A 202 8.99 -2.03 28.00
N ARG A 203 10.20 -1.47 27.82
CA ARG A 203 11.41 -1.94 28.51
C ARG A 203 11.26 -1.89 30.03
N ARG A 204 10.61 -0.86 30.56
CA ARG A 204 10.35 -0.76 32.02
C ARG A 204 9.39 -1.84 32.49
N ARG A 205 8.30 -2.09 31.76
CA ARG A 205 7.32 -3.14 32.13
C ARG A 205 7.94 -4.53 32.08
N VAL A 206 8.70 -4.82 31.02
CA VAL A 206 9.40 -6.10 30.88
C VAL A 206 10.40 -6.29 32.03
N ALA A 207 11.19 -5.26 32.35
CA ALA A 207 12.16 -5.33 33.45
C ALA A 207 11.51 -5.58 34.82
N LEU A 208 10.33 -5.01 35.08
CA LEU A 208 9.59 -5.25 36.32
C LEU A 208 9.12 -6.71 36.43
N ILE A 209 8.64 -7.28 35.34
CA ILE A 209 8.15 -8.67 35.31
C ILE A 209 9.32 -9.65 35.52
N THR A 210 10.45 -9.41 34.84
CA THR A 210 11.61 -10.31 34.96
C THR A 210 12.24 -10.27 36.35
N VAL A 211 12.22 -9.14 37.05
CA VAL A 211 12.76 -9.03 38.42
C VAL A 211 11.84 -9.71 39.44
N SER A 212 10.53 -9.67 39.25
CA SER A 212 9.58 -10.33 40.15
C SER A 212 9.61 -11.86 40.08
N ASP A 213 10.05 -12.44 38.96
CA ASP A 213 10.21 -13.90 38.81
C ASP A 213 11.50 -14.43 39.46
N ASP A 214 12.51 -13.59 39.68
CA ASP A 214 13.80 -13.97 40.32
C ASP A 214 13.72 -14.00 41.87
N GLU A 215 12.62 -13.55 42.48
CA GLU A 215 12.41 -13.51 43.95
C GLU A 215 11.54 -14.66 44.50
N LEU A 216 11.28 -15.70 43.70
CA LEU A 216 10.50 -16.91 44.06
C LEU A 216 11.33 -18.20 43.99
#